data_AF-A0AA37L7Q7-F1
#
_entry.id   AF-A0AA37L7Q7-F1
#
_cell.length_a   1.000
_cell.length_b   1.000
_cell.length_c   1.000
_cell.angle_alpha   90.00
_cell.angle_beta   90.00
_cell.angle_gamma   90.00
#
_symmetry.space_group_name_H-M   'P 1'
#
loop_
_entity.id
_entity.type
_entity.pdbx_description
1 polymer ?
#
loop_
_entity_poly.entity_id
_entity_poly.type
_entity_poly.pdbx_seq_one_letter_code
_entity_poly.pdbx_strand_id
1 'polypeptide(L)'
;MFIFLCREFDVYVGIIWWSFGAVLGCTIFGALMRGVSTKTLWALLGLACLFDLVLEDCLLNYGGLYLYYGHQPLVLFAMFPCWWAFCNVSAVFLGIALTYRYREWFNGWRSVFVLPILPFCYIAGWSLPAMPTVYAVHADYSPFNTQLCGLLTCCLALVQTGVMIDILLGRDPLSFDQAGQSVKLDKRSL
;
A
#
# COMPACT_ATOMS: atom_id res chain seq x y z
N MET A 1 15.66 -11.30 18.18
CA MET A 1 16.25 -10.71 16.95
C MET A 1 16.51 -11.79 15.92
N PHE A 2 16.45 -11.46 14.64
CA PHE A 2 16.83 -12.32 13.51
C PHE A 2 17.60 -11.50 12.46
N ILE A 3 18.41 -12.16 11.63
CA ILE A 3 19.12 -11.50 10.52
C ILE A 3 18.34 -11.73 9.23
N PHE A 4 17.99 -10.66 8.55
CA PHE A 4 17.36 -10.70 7.23
C PHE A 4 18.02 -9.66 6.33
N LEU A 5 18.42 -10.07 5.12
CA LEU A 5 19.14 -9.22 4.16
C LEU A 5 20.32 -8.44 4.79
N CYS A 6 21.14 -9.15 5.58
CA CYS A 6 22.30 -8.59 6.30
C CYS A 6 21.98 -7.51 7.33
N ARG A 7 20.73 -7.38 7.77
CA ARG A 7 20.31 -6.47 8.83
C ARG A 7 19.68 -7.24 9.98
N GLU A 8 19.96 -6.78 11.20
CA GLU A 8 19.29 -7.28 12.39
C GLU A 8 17.90 -6.65 12.50
N PHE A 9 16.91 -7.50 12.69
CA PHE A 9 15.53 -7.10 12.93
C PHE A 9 15.04 -7.66 14.25
N ASP A 10 14.23 -6.87 14.94
CA ASP A 10 13.45 -7.38 16.04
C ASP A 10 12.26 -8.22 15.49
N VAL A 11 11.98 -9.35 16.14
CA VAL A 11 10.85 -10.22 15.80
C VAL A 11 9.52 -9.44 15.90
N TYR A 12 9.41 -8.49 16.83
CA TYR A 12 8.23 -7.66 16.97
C TYR A 12 7.93 -6.84 15.71
N VAL A 13 8.95 -6.34 15.01
CA VAL A 13 8.79 -5.58 13.77
C VAL A 13 8.12 -6.46 12.70
N GLY A 14 8.60 -7.70 12.54
CA GLY A 14 8.01 -8.65 11.59
C GLY A 14 6.54 -9.00 11.91
N ILE A 15 6.21 -9.22 13.19
CA ILE A 15 4.84 -9.50 13.62
C ILE A 15 3.93 -8.31 13.36
N ILE A 16 4.40 -7.10 13.65
CA ILE A 16 3.59 -5.89 13.52
C ILE A 16 3.33 -5.56 12.05
N TRP A 17 4.35 -5.61 11.20
CA TRP A 17 4.17 -5.38 9.75
C TRP A 17 3.26 -6.44 9.10
N TRP A 18 3.40 -7.71 9.48
CA TRP A 18 2.49 -8.75 9.02
C TRP A 18 1.05 -8.49 9.49
N SER A 19 0.88 -8.14 10.76
CA SER A 19 -0.44 -7.86 11.34
C SER A 19 -1.10 -6.65 10.70
N PHE A 20 -0.32 -5.59 10.44
CA PHE A 20 -0.77 -4.41 9.70
C PHE A 20 -1.31 -4.79 8.32
N GLY A 21 -0.51 -5.52 7.52
CA GLY A 21 -0.90 -5.97 6.20
C GLY A 21 -2.13 -6.88 6.21
N ALA A 22 -2.21 -7.80 7.18
CA ALA A 22 -3.33 -8.73 7.32
C ALA A 22 -4.64 -8.03 7.73
N VAL A 23 -4.58 -7.14 8.73
CA VAL A 23 -5.75 -6.38 9.21
C VAL A 23 -6.27 -5.47 8.10
N LEU A 24 -5.38 -4.72 7.45
CA LEU A 24 -5.73 -3.83 6.35
C LEU A 24 -6.30 -4.62 5.16
N GLY A 25 -5.63 -5.71 4.80
CA GLY A 25 -6.02 -6.67 3.77
C GLY A 25 -7.44 -7.18 3.94
N CYS A 26 -7.70 -7.82 5.08
CA CYS A 26 -9.01 -8.39 5.41
C CYS A 26 -10.10 -7.32 5.50
N THR A 27 -9.79 -6.13 6.03
CA THR A 27 -10.77 -5.05 6.20
C THR A 27 -11.22 -4.49 4.86
N ILE A 28 -10.29 -4.13 3.98
CA ILE A 28 -10.61 -3.61 2.65
C ILE A 28 -11.26 -4.69 1.80
N PHE A 29 -10.74 -5.92 1.80
CA PHE A 29 -11.35 -7.03 1.06
C PHE A 29 -12.79 -7.27 1.52
N GLY A 30 -13.04 -7.29 2.84
CA GLY A 30 -14.37 -7.39 3.40
C GLY A 30 -15.29 -6.21 3.05
N ALA A 31 -14.77 -5.00 2.91
CA ALA A 31 -15.52 -3.84 2.45
C ALA A 31 -15.90 -3.97 0.97
N LEU A 32 -14.97 -4.42 0.12
CA LEU A 32 -15.24 -4.70 -1.29
C LEU A 32 -16.31 -5.80 -1.46
N MET A 33 -16.27 -6.85 -0.64
CA MET A 33 -17.30 -7.91 -0.62
C MET A 33 -18.68 -7.40 -0.22
N ARG A 34 -18.76 -6.31 0.54
CA ARG A 34 -20.03 -5.65 0.93
C ARG A 34 -20.51 -4.60 -0.08
N GLY A 35 -19.79 -4.39 -1.18
CA GLY A 35 -20.19 -3.43 -2.21
C GLY A 35 -20.18 -1.97 -1.74
N VAL A 36 -19.28 -1.61 -0.82
CA VAL A 36 -19.17 -0.22 -0.33
C VAL A 36 -18.95 0.77 -1.49
N SER A 37 -19.40 2.01 -1.32
CA SER A 37 -19.21 3.07 -2.30
C SER A 37 -17.73 3.44 -2.49
N THR A 38 -17.42 4.07 -3.62
CA THR A 38 -16.07 4.59 -3.92
C THR A 38 -15.60 5.59 -2.85
N LYS A 39 -16.50 6.43 -2.33
CA LYS A 39 -16.22 7.33 -1.20
C LYS A 39 -15.72 6.59 0.03
N THR A 40 -16.46 5.55 0.44
CA THR A 40 -16.11 4.76 1.62
C THR A 40 -14.80 4.01 1.39
N LEU A 41 -14.54 3.54 0.17
CA LEU A 41 -13.27 2.92 -0.17
C LEU A 41 -12.10 3.90 -0.04
N TRP A 42 -12.21 5.11 -0.60
CA TRP A 42 -11.20 6.16 -0.41
C TRP A 42 -11.00 6.53 1.05
N ALA A 43 -12.09 6.62 1.82
CA ALA A 43 -12.00 6.88 3.26
C ALA A 43 -11.25 5.76 4.00
N LEU A 44 -11.51 4.50 3.69
CA LEU A 44 -10.78 3.35 4.26
C LEU A 44 -9.30 3.39 3.90
N LEU A 45 -8.95 3.73 2.65
CA LEU A 45 -7.57 3.88 2.21
C LEU A 45 -6.87 5.06 2.90
N GLY A 46 -7.56 6.20 3.08
CA GLY A 46 -7.04 7.34 3.82
C GLY A 46 -6.82 7.02 5.30
N LEU A 47 -7.76 6.30 5.93
CA LEU A 47 -7.62 5.81 7.30
C LEU A 47 -6.46 4.81 7.42
N ALA A 48 -6.21 4.01 6.39
CA ALA A 48 -5.05 3.12 6.33
C ALA A 48 -3.74 3.90 6.34
N CYS A 49 -3.63 4.97 5.54
CA CYS A 49 -2.44 5.83 5.54
C CYS A 49 -2.22 6.48 6.92
N LEU A 50 -3.29 6.93 7.57
CA LEU A 50 -3.21 7.50 8.91
C LEU A 50 -2.79 6.45 9.95
N PHE A 51 -3.33 5.24 9.86
CA PHE A 51 -2.96 4.15 10.74
C PHE A 51 -1.49 3.75 10.56
N ASP A 52 -1.01 3.68 9.31
CA ASP A 52 0.40 3.43 8.99
C ASP A 52 1.31 4.51 9.60
N LEU A 53 0.95 5.78 9.42
CA LEU A 53 1.69 6.90 9.98
C LEU A 53 1.80 6.79 11.52
N VAL A 54 0.69 6.57 12.21
CA VAL A 54 0.68 6.49 13.68
C VAL A 54 1.47 5.27 14.16
N LEU A 55 1.27 4.12 13.52
CA LEU A 55 1.93 2.87 13.91
C LEU A 55 3.44 2.96 13.69
N GLU A 56 3.87 3.41 12.50
CA GLU A 56 5.29 3.47 12.15
C GLU A 56 6.00 4.56 12.96
N ASP A 57 5.39 5.72 13.18
CA ASP A 57 5.99 6.76 14.02
C ASP A 57 6.13 6.28 15.48
N CYS A 58 5.16 5.53 16.02
CA CYS A 58 5.31 4.86 17.32
C CYS A 58 6.50 3.88 17.35
N LEU A 59 6.67 3.06 16.31
CA LEU A 59 7.74 2.06 16.23
C LEU A 59 9.13 2.70 16.12
N LEU A 60 9.26 3.76 15.32
CA LEU A 60 10.51 4.50 15.19
C LEU A 60 10.91 5.16 16.52
N ASN A 61 9.94 5.69 17.26
CA ASN A 61 10.16 6.30 18.58
C ASN A 61 10.37 5.26 19.70
N TYR A 62 9.86 4.04 19.55
CA TYR A 62 10.03 2.99 20.55
C TYR A 62 11.40 2.31 20.43
N GLY A 63 12.42 2.95 21.03
CA GLY A 63 13.76 2.38 21.14
C GLY A 63 14.52 2.24 19.80
N GLY A 64 14.05 2.89 18.73
CA GLY A 64 14.70 2.86 17.42
C GLY A 64 14.74 1.47 16.79
N LEU A 65 13.66 0.69 16.94
CA LEU A 65 13.53 -0.69 16.43
C LEU A 65 13.99 -0.84 14.97
N TYR A 66 13.80 0.20 14.16
CA TYR A 66 14.49 0.39 12.90
C TYR A 66 14.56 1.89 12.55
N LEU A 67 15.34 2.25 11.52
CA LEU A 67 15.52 3.62 11.05
C LEU A 67 15.37 3.68 9.52
N TYR A 68 14.86 4.80 9.03
CA TYR A 68 14.90 5.18 7.62
C TYR A 68 16.25 5.82 7.29
N TYR A 69 16.89 5.37 6.21
CA TYR A 69 18.19 5.86 5.78
C TYR A 69 18.10 7.10 4.89
N GLY A 70 19.17 7.88 4.85
CA GLY A 70 19.32 9.03 3.96
C GLY A 70 18.42 10.21 4.31
N HIS A 71 18.45 11.23 3.44
CA HIS A 71 17.68 12.45 3.63
C HIS A 71 16.22 12.24 3.20
N GLN A 72 15.39 11.78 4.13
CA GLN A 72 13.98 11.49 3.87
C GLN A 72 13.15 12.77 3.66
N PRO A 73 12.34 12.87 2.59
CA PRO A 73 11.39 13.96 2.44
C PRO A 73 10.13 13.75 3.27
N LEU A 74 9.37 14.83 3.46
CA LEU A 74 8.04 14.82 4.10
C LEU A 74 8.03 14.16 5.49
N VAL A 75 9.09 14.32 6.27
CA VAL A 75 9.08 14.04 7.71
C VAL A 75 8.41 15.23 8.40
N LEU A 76 7.09 15.14 8.62
CA LEU A 76 6.28 16.28 9.07
C LEU A 76 6.03 16.30 10.59
N PHE A 77 6.09 15.15 11.26
CA PHE A 77 5.68 15.00 12.66
C PHE A 77 6.87 14.68 13.56
N ALA A 78 7.36 13.45 13.55
CA ALA A 78 8.56 13.07 14.30
C ALA A 78 9.61 12.43 13.38
N MET A 79 9.47 11.13 13.07
CA MET A 79 10.50 10.39 12.33
C MET A 79 9.98 9.72 11.07
N PHE A 80 8.68 9.45 10.99
CA PHE A 80 8.12 8.75 9.84
C PHE A 80 8.00 9.66 8.61
N PRO A 81 8.55 9.26 7.45
CA PRO A 81 8.43 10.03 6.23
C PRO A 81 7.07 9.77 5.56
N CYS A 82 6.21 10.78 5.50
CA CYS A 82 4.81 10.63 5.11
C CYS A 82 4.60 10.08 3.69
N TRP A 83 5.58 10.23 2.79
CA TRP A 83 5.52 9.64 1.44
C TRP A 83 5.40 8.11 1.46
N TRP A 84 5.97 7.46 2.48
CA TRP A 84 5.98 6.01 2.60
C TRP A 84 4.56 5.45 2.75
N ALA A 85 3.71 6.09 3.57
CA ALA A 85 2.34 5.64 3.80
C ALA A 85 1.51 5.55 2.52
N PHE A 86 1.67 6.51 1.61
CA PHE A 86 0.94 6.50 0.33
C PHE A 86 1.36 5.30 -0.54
N CYS A 87 2.67 5.07 -0.68
CA CYS A 87 3.18 3.92 -1.44
C CYS A 87 2.80 2.60 -0.78
N ASN A 88 2.92 2.51 0.55
CA ASN A 88 2.65 1.30 1.31
C ASN A 88 1.18 0.87 1.17
N VAL A 89 0.25 1.81 1.38
CA VAL A 89 -1.18 1.55 1.21
C VAL A 89 -1.53 1.24 -0.25
N SER A 90 -0.97 1.97 -1.22
CA SER A 90 -1.20 1.71 -2.64
C SER A 90 -0.73 0.30 -3.04
N ALA A 91 0.44 -0.12 -2.55
CA ALA A 91 1.01 -1.44 -2.79
C ALA A 91 0.17 -2.59 -2.21
N VAL A 92 -0.25 -2.45 -0.96
CA VAL A 92 -1.15 -3.40 -0.30
C VAL A 92 -2.50 -3.46 -1.04
N PHE A 93 -3.03 -2.31 -1.43
CA PHE A 93 -4.29 -2.22 -2.15
C PHE A 93 -4.25 -2.92 -3.51
N LEU A 94 -3.13 -2.89 -4.24
CA LEU A 94 -2.97 -3.63 -5.49
C LEU A 94 -3.22 -5.13 -5.31
N GLY A 95 -2.61 -5.73 -4.29
CA GLY A 95 -2.81 -7.14 -3.98
C GLY A 95 -4.28 -7.45 -3.67
N ILE A 96 -4.91 -6.63 -2.83
CA ILE A 96 -6.31 -6.80 -2.43
C ILE A 96 -7.26 -6.66 -3.62
N ALA A 97 -7.09 -5.60 -4.42
CA ALA A 97 -7.94 -5.32 -5.58
C ALA A 97 -7.83 -6.45 -6.62
N LEU A 98 -6.61 -6.95 -6.87
CA LEU A 98 -6.39 -8.08 -7.77
C LEU A 98 -7.03 -9.36 -7.21
N THR A 99 -6.81 -9.69 -5.94
CA THR A 99 -7.46 -10.87 -5.32
C THR A 99 -8.98 -10.76 -5.37
N TYR A 100 -9.55 -9.58 -5.13
CA TYR A 100 -10.99 -9.35 -5.23
C TYR A 100 -11.52 -9.50 -6.66
N ARG A 101 -10.80 -8.95 -7.64
CA ARG A 101 -11.15 -9.00 -9.07
C ARG A 101 -11.20 -10.42 -9.60
N TYR A 102 -10.22 -11.25 -9.21
CA TYR A 102 -10.09 -12.64 -9.66
C TYR A 102 -10.51 -13.67 -8.62
N ARG A 103 -11.27 -13.27 -7.58
CA ARG A 103 -11.67 -14.13 -6.45
C ARG A 103 -12.33 -15.44 -6.87
N GLU A 104 -13.13 -15.41 -7.94
CA GLU A 104 -13.79 -16.61 -8.48
C GLU A 104 -12.79 -17.65 -8.99
N TRP A 105 -11.67 -17.20 -9.56
CA TRP A 105 -10.58 -18.08 -10.02
C TRP A 105 -9.76 -18.62 -8.85
N PHE A 106 -9.57 -17.81 -7.80
CA PHE A 106 -8.83 -18.19 -6.59
C PHE A 106 -9.61 -19.14 -5.66
N ASN A 107 -10.87 -19.46 -5.95
CA ASN A 107 -11.64 -20.38 -5.11
C ASN A 107 -11.05 -21.81 -5.07
N GLY A 108 -11.10 -22.45 -3.90
CA GLY A 108 -10.59 -23.81 -3.69
C GLY A 108 -9.06 -23.87 -3.62
N TRP A 109 -8.46 -24.90 -4.22
CA TRP A 109 -7.01 -25.13 -4.15
C TRP A 109 -6.17 -24.00 -4.76
N ARG A 110 -6.75 -23.26 -5.72
CA ARG A 110 -6.09 -22.13 -6.40
C ARG A 110 -5.82 -20.94 -5.47
N SER A 111 -6.46 -20.90 -4.30
CA SER A 111 -6.20 -19.88 -3.28
C SER A 111 -4.73 -19.88 -2.83
N VAL A 112 -4.01 -21.00 -2.97
CA VAL A 112 -2.58 -21.08 -2.68
C VAL A 112 -1.75 -20.09 -3.50
N PHE A 113 -2.21 -19.73 -4.71
CA PHE A 113 -1.52 -18.75 -5.56
C PHE A 113 -1.62 -17.31 -5.03
N VAL A 114 -2.54 -17.02 -4.10
CA VAL A 114 -2.58 -15.71 -3.44
C VAL A 114 -1.29 -15.46 -2.64
N LEU A 115 -0.70 -16.51 -2.04
CA LEU A 115 0.52 -16.42 -1.23
C LEU A 115 1.70 -15.81 -1.98
N PRO A 116 2.08 -16.27 -3.20
CA PRO A 116 3.13 -15.62 -3.98
C PRO A 116 2.66 -14.33 -4.67
N ILE A 117 1.38 -14.21 -5.05
CA ILE A 117 0.90 -13.02 -5.78
C ILE A 117 0.94 -11.76 -4.92
N LEU A 118 0.54 -11.84 -3.64
CA LEU A 118 0.54 -10.68 -2.75
C LEU A 118 1.91 -10.00 -2.61
N PRO A 119 3.03 -10.69 -2.33
CA PRO A 119 4.33 -10.03 -2.27
C PRO A 119 4.77 -9.48 -3.63
N PHE A 120 4.43 -10.11 -4.75
CA PHE A 120 4.71 -9.53 -6.08
C PHE A 120 3.91 -8.27 -6.33
N CYS A 121 2.62 -8.25 -5.98
CA CYS A 121 1.80 -7.05 -6.04
C CYS A 121 2.34 -5.95 -5.14
N TYR A 122 2.80 -6.29 -3.94
CA TYR A 122 3.40 -5.31 -3.04
C TYR A 122 4.65 -4.67 -3.66
N ILE A 123 5.60 -5.49 -4.14
CA ILE A 123 6.82 -4.98 -4.77
C ILE A 123 6.47 -4.12 -6.00
N ALA A 124 5.59 -4.58 -6.87
CA ALA A 124 5.20 -3.85 -8.07
C ALA A 124 4.49 -2.52 -7.75
N GLY A 125 3.50 -2.57 -6.86
CA GLY A 125 2.70 -1.41 -6.47
C GLY A 125 3.47 -0.40 -5.62
N TRP A 126 4.51 -0.83 -4.90
CA TRP A 126 5.39 0.09 -4.18
C TRP A 126 6.42 0.71 -5.12
N SER A 127 7.02 -0.08 -6.02
CA SER A 127 8.16 0.34 -6.83
C SER A 127 7.80 1.54 -7.72
N LEU A 128 6.70 1.48 -8.46
CA LEU A 128 6.33 2.52 -9.41
C LEU A 128 6.21 3.92 -8.76
N PRO A 129 5.39 4.13 -7.72
CA PRO A 129 5.25 5.44 -7.11
C PRO A 129 6.47 5.83 -6.27
N ALA A 130 7.20 4.89 -5.66
CA ALA A 130 8.31 5.21 -4.75
C ALA A 130 9.59 5.68 -5.45
N MET A 131 9.78 5.35 -6.74
CA MET A 131 11.04 5.63 -7.45
C MET A 131 11.56 7.06 -7.29
N PRO A 132 10.76 8.14 -7.45
CA PRO A 132 11.27 9.50 -7.31
C PRO A 132 11.95 9.75 -5.96
N THR A 133 11.31 9.32 -4.86
CA THR A 133 11.90 9.49 -3.53
C THR A 133 13.10 8.57 -3.32
N VAL A 134 13.05 7.32 -3.79
CA VAL A 134 14.17 6.39 -3.67
C VAL A 134 15.42 6.99 -4.34
N TYR A 135 15.29 7.51 -5.56
CA TYR A 135 16.40 8.20 -6.21
C TYR A 135 16.86 9.43 -5.42
N ALA A 136 15.93 10.24 -4.92
CA ALA A 136 16.26 11.45 -4.17
C ALA A 136 16.96 11.18 -2.82
N VAL A 137 16.63 10.08 -2.16
CA VAL A 137 17.23 9.68 -0.87
C VAL A 137 18.63 9.10 -1.07
N HIS A 138 18.87 8.43 -2.20
CA HIS A 138 20.16 7.80 -2.51
C HIS A 138 21.13 8.69 -3.26
N ALA A 139 20.65 9.75 -3.90
CA ALA A 139 21.48 10.74 -4.56
C ALA A 139 21.54 12.03 -3.73
N ASP A 140 22.66 12.74 -3.82
CA ASP A 140 22.93 13.97 -3.06
C ASP A 140 22.20 15.18 -3.69
N TYR A 141 20.87 15.11 -3.76
CA TYR A 141 20.04 16.20 -4.27
C TYR A 141 19.82 17.28 -3.22
N SER A 142 19.52 18.50 -3.68
CA SER A 142 19.17 19.61 -2.79
C SER A 142 17.92 19.30 -1.96
N PRO A 143 17.79 19.86 -0.73
CA PRO A 143 16.60 19.63 0.12
C PRO A 143 15.29 19.95 -0.58
N PHE A 144 15.25 20.99 -1.42
CA PHE A 144 14.06 21.36 -2.19
C PHE A 144 13.65 20.25 -3.17
N ASN A 145 14.60 19.73 -3.94
CA ASN A 145 14.33 18.64 -4.89
C ASN A 145 13.90 17.37 -4.16
N THR A 146 14.51 17.06 -3.02
CA THR A 146 14.15 15.91 -2.20
C THR A 146 12.69 16.00 -1.73
N GLN A 147 12.24 17.16 -1.23
CA GLN A 147 10.83 17.37 -0.86
C GLN A 147 9.89 17.23 -2.06
N LEU A 148 10.27 17.78 -3.22
CA LEU A 148 9.48 17.67 -4.45
C LEU A 148 9.33 16.22 -4.91
N CYS A 149 10.40 15.41 -4.82
CA CYS A 149 10.35 13.97 -5.08
C CYS A 149 9.40 13.26 -4.10
N GLY A 150 9.41 13.63 -2.82
CA GLY A 150 8.44 13.15 -1.83
C GLY A 150 6.99 13.42 -2.24
N LEU A 151 6.68 14.66 -2.64
CA LEU A 151 5.33 15.04 -3.09
C LEU A 151 4.93 14.32 -4.38
N LEU A 152 5.84 14.22 -5.34
CA LEU A 152 5.62 13.49 -6.60
C LEU A 152 5.28 12.02 -6.33
N THR A 153 6.01 11.39 -5.42
CA THR A 153 5.75 10.01 -4.97
C THR A 153 4.34 9.85 -4.41
N CYS A 154 3.88 10.77 -3.54
CA CYS A 154 2.50 10.75 -3.04
C CYS A 154 1.47 10.88 -4.18
N CYS A 155 1.68 11.80 -5.12
CA CYS A 155 0.80 12.00 -6.27
C CYS A 155 0.73 10.74 -7.14
N LEU A 156 1.87 10.12 -7.45
CA LEU A 156 1.92 8.88 -8.23
C LEU A 156 1.19 7.75 -7.53
N ALA A 157 1.35 7.59 -6.22
CA ALA A 157 0.64 6.57 -5.44
C ALA A 157 -0.89 6.78 -5.48
N LEU A 158 -1.36 8.04 -5.37
CA LEU A 158 -2.79 8.36 -5.48
C LEU A 158 -3.33 8.07 -6.88
N VAL A 159 -2.60 8.48 -7.93
CA VAL A 159 -2.97 8.20 -9.33
C VAL A 159 -3.01 6.69 -9.57
N GLN A 160 -1.98 5.95 -9.16
CA GLN A 160 -1.93 4.50 -9.26
C GLN A 160 -3.15 3.87 -8.58
N THR A 161 -3.52 4.35 -7.39
CA THR A 161 -4.68 3.88 -6.63
C THR A 161 -6.00 4.15 -7.37
N GLY A 162 -6.16 5.33 -7.97
CA GLY A 162 -7.30 5.64 -8.83
C GLY A 162 -7.39 4.73 -10.05
N VAL A 163 -6.26 4.44 -10.70
CA VAL A 163 -6.17 3.50 -11.83
C VAL A 163 -6.55 2.08 -11.40
N MET A 164 -6.17 1.64 -10.19
CA MET A 164 -6.60 0.35 -9.66
C MET A 164 -8.11 0.29 -9.43
N ILE A 165 -8.70 1.36 -8.90
CA ILE A 165 -10.16 1.46 -8.71
C ILE A 165 -10.89 1.37 -10.05
N ASP A 166 -10.37 2.05 -11.08
CA ASP A 166 -10.93 2.02 -12.43
C ASP A 166 -10.78 0.64 -13.08
N ILE A 167 -9.55 0.18 -13.29
CA ILE A 167 -9.25 -1.00 -14.09
C ILE A 167 -9.62 -2.29 -13.36
N LEU A 168 -9.28 -2.41 -12.08
CA LEU A 168 -9.48 -3.67 -11.34
C LEU A 168 -10.87 -3.75 -10.72
N LEU A 169 -11.45 -2.62 -10.29
CA LEU A 169 -12.77 -2.64 -9.67
C LEU A 169 -13.90 -2.21 -10.61
N GLY A 170 -13.59 -1.67 -11.79
CA GLY A 170 -14.60 -1.20 -12.75
C GLY A 170 -15.41 -0.01 -12.23
N ARG A 171 -14.79 0.85 -11.43
CA ARG A 171 -15.44 2.00 -10.79
C ARG A 171 -14.75 3.29 -11.19
N ASP A 172 -15.51 4.34 -11.42
CA ASP A 172 -14.93 5.67 -11.61
C ASP A 172 -14.34 6.14 -10.27
N PRO A 173 -13.00 6.37 -10.18
CA PRO A 173 -12.35 6.76 -8.95
C PRO A 173 -12.77 8.14 -8.43
N LEU A 174 -13.35 8.98 -9.30
CA LEU A 174 -13.84 10.32 -8.96
C LEU A 174 -15.34 10.36 -8.70
N SER A 175 -16.08 9.30 -9.05
CA SER A 175 -17.51 9.16 -8.75
C SER A 175 -17.72 8.58 -7.35
N PHE A 176 -17.65 9.44 -6.34
CA PHE A 176 -17.65 9.05 -4.93
C PHE A 176 -18.91 8.28 -4.49
N ASP A 177 -20.08 8.60 -5.04
CA ASP A 177 -21.34 7.96 -4.65
C ASP A 177 -21.62 6.65 -5.41
N GLN A 178 -20.76 6.26 -6.36
CA GLN A 178 -20.90 5.00 -7.08
C GLN A 178 -20.84 3.83 -6.09
N ALA A 179 -21.93 3.08 -5.98
CA ALA A 179 -21.99 1.85 -5.21
C ALA A 179 -21.11 0.76 -5.84
N GLY A 180 -20.62 -0.16 -5.01
CA GLY A 180 -19.74 -1.22 -5.48
C GLY A 180 -20.44 -2.17 -6.44
N GLN A 181 -19.84 -2.38 -7.60
CA GLN A 181 -20.31 -3.36 -8.57
C GLN A 181 -19.56 -4.69 -8.40
N SER A 182 -20.27 -5.81 -8.57
CA SER A 182 -19.64 -7.12 -8.63
C SER A 182 -18.94 -7.28 -9.97
N VAL A 183 -17.61 -7.22 -9.96
CA VAL A 183 -16.84 -7.44 -11.17
C VAL A 183 -16.86 -8.94 -11.50
N LYS A 184 -17.55 -9.31 -12.57
CA LYS A 184 -17.57 -10.69 -13.11
C LYS A 184 -16.49 -10.81 -14.18
N LEU A 185 -15.77 -11.93 -14.18
CA LEU A 185 -14.93 -12.32 -15.31
C LEU A 185 -15.85 -12.75 -16.45
N ASP A 186 -15.68 -12.19 -17.64
CA ASP A 186 -16.39 -12.67 -18.81
C ASP A 186 -15.92 -14.10 -19.10
N LYS A 187 -16.86 -15.05 -19.21
CA LYS A 187 -16.56 -16.48 -19.36
C LYS A 187 -15.96 -16.82 -20.73
N ARG A 188 -15.82 -15.84 -21.63
CA ARG A 188 -15.37 -16.02 -23.01
C ARG A 188 -13.84 -15.90 -23.22
N SER A 189 -13.07 -15.58 -22.17
CA SER A 189 -11.63 -15.33 -22.29
C SER A 189 -10.74 -16.33 -21.53
N LEU A 190 -11.20 -17.56 -21.31
CA LEU A 190 -10.41 -18.67 -20.76
C LEU A 190 -10.48 -19.88 -21.68
#